data_AF-A0A9E2DQQ8-F1
#
_entry.id   AF-A0A9E2DQQ8-F1
#
_cell.length_a   1.000
_cell.length_b   1.000
_cell.length_c   1.000
_cell.angle_alpha   90.00
_cell.angle_beta   90.00
_cell.angle_gamma   90.00
#
_symmetry.space_group_name_H-M   'P 1'
#
loop_
_entity.id
_entity.type
_entity.pdbx_description
1 polymer ?
#
loop_
_entity_poly.entity_id
_entity_poly.type
_entity_poly.pdbx_seq_one_letter_code
_entity_poly.pdbx_strand_id
1 'polypeptide(L)'
;MIPITDTISLSEHEIEEQFIRAPGPGGQNVNKVASAVQLRFDAANSPALTGAVFRRLRSLAGSRMTREGVIVLTANQFRSQIRNRE
;
A
#
# COMPACT_ATOMS: atom_id res chain seq x y z
N MET A 1 1.36 -12.64 -9.21
CA MET A 1 1.64 -13.24 -7.88
C MET A 1 2.88 -12.56 -7.31
N ILE A 2 2.81 -12.11 -6.06
CA ILE A 2 3.88 -11.36 -5.37
C ILE A 2 4.51 -12.28 -4.32
N PRO A 3 5.70 -12.84 -4.58
CA PRO A 3 6.37 -13.73 -3.63
C PRO A 3 6.97 -12.93 -2.46
N ILE A 4 6.73 -13.39 -1.23
CA ILE A 4 7.29 -12.80 -0.01
C ILE A 4 8.33 -13.73 0.62
N THR A 5 8.01 -15.02 0.69
CA THR A 5 8.91 -16.10 1.13
C THR A 5 8.63 -17.35 0.29
N ASP A 6 9.36 -18.44 0.54
CA ASP A 6 9.13 -19.72 -0.15
C ASP A 6 7.73 -20.30 0.10
N THR A 7 7.04 -19.88 1.16
CA THR A 7 5.71 -20.40 1.56
C THR A 7 4.61 -19.35 1.56
N ILE A 8 4.95 -18.06 1.46
CA ILE A 8 4.00 -16.95 1.48
C ILE A 8 4.11 -16.20 0.16
N SER A 9 3.01 -16.16 -0.57
CA SER A 9 2.85 -15.35 -1.76
C SER A 9 1.48 -14.68 -1.72
N LEU A 10 1.44 -13.41 -2.11
CA LEU A 10 0.21 -12.63 -2.20
C LEU A 10 -0.27 -12.64 -3.66
N SER A 11 -1.57 -12.75 -3.84
CA SER A 11 -2.15 -12.54 -5.15
C SER A 11 -2.23 -11.05 -5.46
N GLU A 12 -2.10 -10.67 -6.73
CA GLU A 12 -2.17 -9.26 -7.13
C GLU A 12 -3.54 -8.63 -6.81
N HIS A 13 -4.61 -9.44 -6.80
CA HIS A 13 -5.95 -8.99 -6.43
C HIS A 13 -6.12 -8.66 -4.94
N GLU A 14 -5.18 -9.06 -4.08
CA GLU A 14 -5.20 -8.69 -2.66
C GLU A 14 -4.65 -7.28 -2.44
N ILE A 15 -4.00 -6.69 -3.45
CA ILE A 15 -3.44 -5.35 -3.39
C ILE A 15 -4.27 -4.44 -4.30
N GLU A 16 -4.96 -3.50 -3.69
CA GLU A 16 -5.64 -2.43 -4.42
C GLU A 16 -4.72 -1.23 -4.56
N GLU A 17 -4.62 -0.70 -5.77
CA GLU A 17 -3.88 0.52 -6.05
C GLU A 17 -4.85 1.66 -6.36
N GLN A 18 -4.65 2.82 -5.73
CA GLN A 18 -5.45 4.02 -5.97
C GLN A 18 -4.54 5.23 -6.19
N PHE A 19 -4.79 5.98 -7.27
CA PHE A 19 -4.05 7.20 -7.54
C PHE A 19 -4.67 8.36 -6.79
N ILE A 20 -3.86 9.03 -5.98
CA ILE A 20 -4.28 10.15 -5.13
C ILE A 20 -3.50 11.41 -5.51
N ARG A 21 -4.05 12.57 -5.12
CA ARG A 21 -3.32 13.84 -5.25
C ARG A 21 -2.18 13.86 -4.24
N ALA A 22 -0.98 14.20 -4.70
CA ALA A 22 0.17 14.36 -3.81
C ALA A 22 -0.03 15.58 -2.89
N PRO A 23 0.17 15.45 -1.57
CA PRO A 23 0.11 16.60 -0.66
C PRO A 23 1.37 17.48 -0.84
N GLY A 24 1.21 18.78 -1.06
CA GLY A 24 2.33 19.74 -1.13
C GLY A 24 1.88 21.20 -1.36
N PRO A 25 2.67 22.21 -0.94
CA PRO A 25 2.35 23.62 -1.16
C PRO A 25 2.26 23.90 -2.67
N GLY A 26 1.11 24.44 -3.10
CA GLY A 26 0.75 24.63 -4.49
C GLY A 26 1.68 25.60 -5.23
N GLY A 27 2.71 25.08 -5.90
CA GLY A 27 3.38 25.75 -7.01
C GLY A 27 2.59 25.55 -8.31
N GLN A 28 2.85 26.38 -9.33
CA GLN A 28 2.09 26.48 -10.58
C GLN A 28 1.88 25.14 -11.35
N ASN A 29 2.63 24.08 -11.05
CA ASN A 29 2.51 22.75 -11.68
C ASN A 29 2.10 21.60 -10.73
N VAL A 30 1.85 21.86 -9.44
CA VAL A 30 1.57 20.82 -8.42
C VAL A 30 0.11 20.32 -8.47
N ASN A 31 -0.81 21.11 -9.06
CA ASN A 31 -2.25 20.87 -8.95
C ASN A 31 -2.86 19.99 -10.06
N LYS A 32 -2.09 19.47 -11.03
CA LYS A 32 -2.70 18.89 -12.26
C LYS A 32 -2.62 17.37 -12.42
N VAL A 33 -1.80 16.65 -11.64
CA VAL A 33 -1.65 15.19 -11.80
C VAL A 33 -1.69 14.49 -10.44
N ALA A 34 -2.53 13.46 -10.33
CA ALA A 34 -2.58 12.52 -9.20
C ALA A 34 -1.33 11.61 -9.24
N SER A 35 -0.16 12.20 -8.95
CA SER A 35 1.12 11.49 -9.08
C SER A 35 1.38 10.52 -7.93
N ALA A 36 0.67 10.63 -6.80
CA ALA A 36 0.85 9.75 -5.66
C ALA A 36 0.01 8.47 -5.83
N VAL A 37 0.54 7.36 -5.33
CA VAL A 37 -0.10 6.04 -5.36
C VAL A 37 -0.35 5.61 -3.92
N GLN A 38 -1.57 5.20 -3.63
CA GLN A 38 -1.95 4.55 -2.39
C GLN A 38 -2.15 3.07 -2.66
N LEU A 39 -1.46 2.23 -1.89
CA LEU A 39 -1.64 0.78 -1.90
C LEU A 39 -2.45 0.39 -0.67
N ARG A 40 -3.44 -0.47 -0.86
CA ARG A 40 -4.26 -1.05 0.21
C ARG A 40 -4.15 -2.56 0.16
N PHE A 41 -3.85 -3.17 1.29
CA PHE A 41 -3.74 -4.62 1.42
C PHE A 41 -4.58 -5.08 2.61
N ASP A 42 -5.63 -5.87 2.35
CA ASP A 42 -6.47 -6.45 3.40
C ASP A 42 -5.79 -7.66 4.05
N ALA A 43 -4.89 -7.38 4.98
CA ALA A 43 -4.15 -8.40 5.70
C ALA A 43 -5.04 -9.25 6.62
N ALA A 44 -6.21 -8.76 7.03
CA ALA A 44 -7.11 -9.49 7.92
C ALA A 44 -7.82 -10.64 7.18
N ASN A 45 -8.14 -10.45 5.91
CA ASN A 45 -8.83 -11.43 5.08
C ASN A 45 -7.91 -12.17 4.08
N SER A 46 -6.60 -11.89 4.11
CA SER A 46 -5.63 -12.53 3.22
C SER A 46 -5.50 -14.04 3.50
N PRO A 47 -5.73 -14.93 2.51
CA PRO A 47 -5.56 -16.38 2.68
C PRO A 47 -4.09 -16.78 2.83
N ALA A 48 -3.16 -15.91 2.43
CA ALA A 48 -1.72 -16.15 2.52
C ALA A 48 -1.16 -15.99 3.94
N LEU A 49 -1.90 -15.33 4.84
CA LEU A 49 -1.42 -15.00 6.18
C LEU A 49 -2.00 -15.92 7.24
N THR A 50 -1.12 -16.64 7.93
CA THR A 50 -1.52 -17.34 9.16
C THR A 50 -1.79 -16.34 10.27
N GLY A 51 -2.60 -16.73 11.27
CA GLY A 51 -2.91 -15.85 12.41
C GLY A 51 -1.66 -15.37 13.18
N ALA A 52 -0.59 -16.16 13.20
CA ALA A 52 0.68 -15.75 13.80
C ALA A 52 1.39 -14.67 12.97
N VAL A 53 1.42 -14.83 11.64
CA VAL A 53 2.00 -13.85 10.72
C VAL A 53 1.21 -12.55 10.75
N PHE A 54 -0.13 -12.62 10.71
CA PHE A 54 -0.99 -11.44 10.82
C PHE A 54 -0.74 -10.66 12.12
N ARG A 55 -0.66 -11.33 13.28
CA ARG A 55 -0.38 -10.65 14.56
C ARG A 55 0.97 -9.94 14.56
N ARG A 56 2.01 -10.58 14.01
CA ARG A 56 3.34 -9.95 13.87
C ARG A 56 3.29 -8.78 12.91
N LEU A 57 2.64 -8.94 11.77
CA LEU A 57 2.47 -7.90 10.75
C LEU A 57 1.73 -6.68 11.33
N ARG A 58 0.67 -6.90 12.12
CA ARG A 58 -0.06 -5.83 12.82
C ARG A 58 0.84 -5.00 13.73
N SER A 59 1.73 -5.66 14.47
CA SER A 59 2.70 -4.95 15.33
C SER A 59 3.71 -4.15 14.50
N LEU A 60 4.16 -4.67 13.36
CA LEU A 60 5.15 -4.01 12.50
C LEU A 60 4.54 -2.85 11.69
N ALA A 61 3.31 -3.02 11.22
CA ALA A 61 2.62 -2.02 10.41
C ALA A 61 2.28 -0.77 11.23
N GLY A 62 2.04 -0.91 12.54
CA GLY A 62 1.79 0.21 13.45
C GLY A 62 0.66 1.11 12.94
N SER A 63 0.94 2.41 12.78
CA SER A 63 -0.03 3.40 12.31
C SER A 63 -0.47 3.24 10.85
N ARG A 64 0.19 2.38 10.07
CA ARG A 64 -0.16 2.13 8.67
C ARG A 64 -1.30 1.10 8.53
N MET A 65 -1.65 0.40 9.62
CA MET A 65 -2.75 -0.55 9.62
C MET A 65 -4.02 0.08 10.21
N THR A 66 -5.14 -0.08 9.51
CA THR A 66 -6.46 0.33 10.00
C THR A 66 -6.94 -0.58 11.13
N ARG A 67 -8.00 -0.18 11.83
CA ARG A 67 -8.62 -1.01 12.87
C ARG A 67 -9.20 -2.32 12.31
N GLU A 68 -9.55 -2.33 11.03
CA GLU A 68 -10.06 -3.48 10.29
C GLU A 68 -8.95 -4.42 9.81
N GLY A 69 -7.67 -4.06 10.02
CA GLY A 69 -6.53 -4.88 9.62
C GLY A 69 -6.05 -4.66 8.19
N VAL A 70 -6.50 -3.58 7.54
CA VAL A 70 -6.04 -3.19 6.20
C VAL A 70 -4.77 -2.35 6.33
N ILE A 71 -3.71 -2.71 5.62
CA ILE A 71 -2.49 -1.91 5.53
C ILE A 71 -2.65 -0.90 4.40
N VAL A 72 -2.36 0.37 4.71
CA VAL A 72 -2.37 1.46 3.73
C VAL A 72 -0.97 2.03 3.61
N LEU A 73 -0.40 1.96 2.41
CA LEU A 73 0.89 2.58 2.06
C LEU A 73 0.64 3.70 1.06
N THR A 74 1.43 4.78 1.14
CA THR A 74 1.35 5.87 0.17
C THR A 74 2.75 6.17 -0.35
N ALA A 75 2.92 6.08 -1.66
CA ALA A 75 4.12 6.42 -2.38
C ALA A 75 3.91 7.73 -3.15
N ASN A 76 4.70 8.75 -2.83
CA ASN A 76 4.60 10.09 -3.40
C ASN A 76 5.97 10.73 -3.62
N GLN A 77 7.03 9.92 -3.68
CA GLN A 77 8.42 10.36 -3.77
C GLN A 77 8.73 10.99 -5.13
N PHE A 78 8.06 10.54 -6.19
CA PHE A 78 8.31 10.97 -7.56
C PHE A 78 7.20 11.87 -8.12
N ARG A 79 7.56 12.64 -9.14
CA ARG A 79 6.61 13.42 -9.96
C ARG A 79 5.85 12.55 -10.97
N SER A 80 6.27 11.29 -11.17
CA SER A 80 5.65 10.33 -12.08
C SER A 80 4.85 9.30 -11.29
N GLN A 81 3.61 9.07 -11.72
CA GLN A 81 2.70 8.07 -11.17
C GLN A 81 3.25 6.64 -11.32
N ILE A 82 3.83 6.33 -12.48
CA ILE A 82 4.42 5.00 -12.75
C ILE A 82 5.57 4.73 -11.78
N ARG A 83 6.44 5.72 -11.55
CA ARG A 83 7.56 5.59 -10.62
C ARG A 83 7.14 5.47 -9.15
N ASN A 84 5.97 5.98 -8.78
CA ASN A 84 5.43 5.80 -7.43
C ASN A 84 4.66 4.47 -7.29
N ARG A 85 4.32 3.80 -8.40
CA ARG A 85 3.66 2.50 -8.42
C ARG A 85 4.67 1.35 -8.28
N GLU A 86 5.81 1.48 -8.94
CA GLU A 86 6.93 0.54 -8.90
C GLU A 86 7.58 0.47 -7.50
#